data_AF-A0A5J4NEC7-F1
#
_entry.id   AF-A0A5J4NEC7-F1
#
_cell.length_a   1.000
_cell.length_b   1.000
_cell.length_c   1.000
_cell.angle_alpha   90.00
_cell.angle_beta   90.00
_cell.angle_gamma   90.00
#
_symmetry.space_group_name_H-M   'P 1'
#
loop_
_entity.id
_entity.type
_entity.pdbx_description
1 polymer ?
#
loop_
_entity_poly.entity_id
_entity_poly.type
_entity_poly.pdbx_seq_one_letter_code
_entity_poly.pdbx_strand_id
1 'polypeptide(L)'
;MAKIWRTLRTHPKKSLLLAGFTAYIYNYLEVKYTQDVLRRKFCSLAKPLGNVTVSPTDQLRRLTVFLNPFARRGNLLKEFEKNVAPILQLGGLDVQMVYTDNDTEIKDFVTVLDPTSTDGILIASDDHVLQKAVSALLQRTDMQVRYATWYVCKLYCLQTSRLSHLPIGIVPLGVWNTFARSISACRNPVE
;
A
#
# COMPACT_ATOMS: atom_id res chain seq x y z
N MET A 1 -14.25 -49.99 5.07
CA MET A 1 -13.16 -49.86 6.06
C MET A 1 -12.00 -50.85 5.85
N ALA A 2 -12.23 -52.17 5.87
CA ALA A 2 -11.14 -53.17 5.79
C ALA A 2 -10.27 -53.11 4.51
N LYS A 3 -10.85 -52.76 3.35
CA LYS A 3 -10.11 -52.61 2.08
C LYS A 3 -9.14 -51.42 2.11
N ILE A 4 -9.59 -50.28 2.64
CA ILE A 4 -8.78 -49.04 2.76
C ILE A 4 -7.58 -49.30 3.68
N TRP A 5 -7.80 -49.96 4.82
CA TRP A 5 -6.74 -50.30 5.75
C TRP A 5 -5.69 -51.25 5.15
N ARG A 6 -6.12 -52.25 4.35
CA ARG A 6 -5.19 -53.12 3.60
C ARG A 6 -4.39 -52.33 2.57
N THR A 7 -5.03 -51.44 1.80
CA THR A 7 -4.37 -50.61 0.79
C THR A 7 -3.35 -49.62 1.39
N LEU A 8 -3.64 -49.04 2.56
CA LEU A 8 -2.68 -48.20 3.30
C LEU A 8 -1.43 -49.01 3.71
N ARG A 9 -1.62 -50.26 4.14
CA ARG A 9 -0.53 -51.13 4.58
C ARG A 9 0.31 -51.67 3.43
N THR A 10 -0.27 -51.89 2.25
CA THR A 10 0.45 -52.41 1.07
C THR A 10 1.34 -51.35 0.40
N HIS A 11 1.05 -50.06 0.56
CA HIS A 11 1.82 -48.97 -0.04
C HIS A 11 2.10 -47.82 0.95
N PRO A 12 2.93 -48.04 1.99
CA PRO A 12 3.21 -47.03 3.01
C PRO A 12 3.81 -45.74 2.42
N LYS A 13 4.64 -45.86 1.37
CA LYS A 13 5.24 -44.72 0.66
C LYS A 13 4.20 -43.84 -0.05
N LYS A 14 3.20 -44.45 -0.70
CA LYS A 14 2.14 -43.71 -1.42
C LYS A 14 1.18 -43.05 -0.43
N SER A 15 0.86 -43.75 0.67
CA SER A 15 0.00 -43.20 1.72
C SER A 15 0.63 -42.02 2.45
N LEU A 16 1.94 -42.07 2.73
CA LEU A 16 2.66 -40.96 3.38
C LEU A 16 2.69 -39.71 2.49
N LEU A 17 2.95 -39.88 1.19
CA LEU A 17 2.93 -38.78 0.23
C LEU A 17 1.53 -38.15 0.13
N LEU A 18 0.46 -38.95 0.12
CA LEU A 18 -0.91 -38.45 0.10
C LEU A 18 -1.25 -37.67 1.38
N ALA A 19 -0.84 -38.18 2.55
CA ALA A 19 -1.03 -37.47 3.81
C ALA A 19 -0.28 -36.11 3.82
N GLY A 20 0.97 -36.08 3.36
CA GLY A 20 1.71 -34.83 3.23
C GLY A 20 1.06 -33.84 2.25
N PHE A 21 0.61 -34.31 1.10
CA PHE A 21 -0.05 -33.49 0.09
C PHE A 21 -1.39 -32.92 0.58
N THR A 22 -2.20 -33.73 1.28
CA THR A 22 -3.47 -33.27 1.86
C THR A 22 -3.27 -32.26 2.97
N ALA A 23 -2.28 -32.45 3.85
CA ALA A 23 -1.92 -31.46 4.87
C ALA A 23 -1.43 -30.15 4.25
N TYR A 24 -0.62 -30.20 3.20
CA TYR A 24 -0.17 -29.02 2.46
C TYR A 24 -1.34 -28.26 1.82
N ILE A 25 -2.25 -28.96 1.13
CA ILE A 25 -3.44 -28.35 0.52
C ILE A 25 -4.32 -27.71 1.59
N TYR A 26 -4.54 -28.38 2.71
CA TYR A 26 -5.37 -27.86 3.79
C TYR A 26 -4.83 -26.51 4.29
N ASN A 27 -3.53 -26.45 4.62
CA ASN A 27 -2.88 -25.21 5.06
C ASN A 27 -2.94 -24.11 3.98
N TYR A 28 -2.74 -24.46 2.70
CA TYR A 28 -2.83 -23.51 1.59
C TYR A 28 -4.24 -22.92 1.44
N LEU A 29 -5.28 -23.77 1.51
CA LEU A 29 -6.68 -23.36 1.42
C LEU A 29 -7.10 -22.52 2.62
N GLU A 30 -6.68 -22.88 3.83
CA GLU A 30 -6.97 -22.15 5.06
C GLU A 30 -6.40 -20.73 5.01
N VAL A 31 -5.13 -20.59 4.60
CA VAL A 31 -4.50 -19.26 4.43
C VAL A 31 -5.22 -18.45 3.36
N LYS A 32 -5.53 -19.05 2.20
CA LYS A 32 -6.24 -18.37 1.11
C LYS A 32 -7.61 -17.89 1.55
N TYR A 33 -8.38 -18.76 2.21
CA TYR A 33 -9.71 -18.43 2.73
C TYR A 33 -9.66 -17.31 3.76
N THR A 34 -8.74 -17.40 4.72
CA THR A 34 -8.56 -16.37 5.76
C THR A 34 -8.24 -15.01 5.15
N GLN A 35 -7.35 -14.96 4.15
CA GLN A 35 -7.04 -13.71 3.45
C GLN A 35 -8.24 -13.16 2.68
N ASP A 36 -9.05 -14.01 2.03
CA ASP A 36 -10.24 -13.56 1.29
C ASP A 36 -11.32 -13.02 2.23
N VAL A 37 -11.50 -13.63 3.40
CA VAL A 37 -12.39 -13.13 4.45
C VAL A 37 -11.89 -11.77 4.97
N LEU A 38 -10.59 -11.60 5.21
CA LEU A 38 -10.01 -10.33 5.63
C LEU A 38 -10.21 -9.22 4.59
N ARG A 39 -9.95 -9.51 3.30
CA ARG A 39 -10.18 -8.57 2.19
C ARG A 39 -11.63 -8.09 2.18
N ARG A 40 -12.58 -9.01 2.31
CA ARG A 40 -14.02 -8.68 2.36
C ARG A 40 -14.35 -7.77 3.53
N LYS A 41 -13.80 -8.05 4.73
CA LYS A 41 -14.00 -7.20 5.91
C LYS A 41 -13.49 -5.79 5.67
N PHE A 42 -12.25 -5.61 5.20
CA PHE A 42 -11.72 -4.27 4.90
C PHE A 42 -12.50 -3.54 3.81
N CYS A 43 -12.90 -4.24 2.75
CA CYS A 43 -13.74 -3.65 1.70
C CYS A 43 -15.11 -3.21 2.25
N SER A 44 -15.71 -4.00 3.16
CA SER A 44 -16.98 -3.63 3.79
C SER A 44 -16.86 -2.41 4.70
N LEU A 45 -15.69 -2.21 5.34
CA LEU A 45 -15.39 -1.02 6.13
C LEU A 45 -15.10 0.21 5.26
N ALA A 46 -14.48 0.03 4.10
CA ALA A 46 -14.17 1.12 3.17
C ALA A 46 -15.40 1.61 2.38
N LYS A 47 -16.30 0.70 2.01
CA LYS A 47 -17.52 0.99 1.24
C LYS A 47 -18.37 2.17 1.77
N PRO A 48 -18.67 2.29 3.09
CA PRO A 48 -19.43 3.43 3.58
C PRO A 48 -18.69 4.76 3.42
N LEU A 49 -17.35 4.77 3.39
CA LEU A 49 -16.56 5.99 3.19
C LEU A 49 -16.77 6.57 1.78
N GLY A 50 -16.79 5.71 0.76
CA GLY A 50 -17.03 6.14 -0.63
C GLY A 50 -18.49 6.45 -0.96
N ASN A 51 -19.44 5.98 -0.15
CA ASN A 51 -20.86 6.27 -0.33
C ASN A 51 -21.28 7.66 0.19
N VAL A 52 -20.36 8.39 0.83
CA VAL A 52 -20.63 9.76 1.29
C VAL A 52 -20.78 10.68 0.09
N THR A 53 -21.89 11.39 0.02
CA THR A 53 -22.16 12.35 -1.06
C THR A 53 -21.25 13.56 -0.94
N VAL A 54 -20.62 13.94 -2.04
CA VAL A 54 -19.78 15.13 -2.14
C VAL A 54 -20.50 16.19 -2.96
N SER A 55 -20.29 17.47 -2.64
CA SER A 55 -20.84 18.58 -3.43
C SER A 55 -20.32 18.50 -4.87
N PRO A 56 -21.12 18.82 -5.90
CA PRO A 56 -20.66 18.82 -7.30
C PRO A 56 -19.52 19.81 -7.57
N THR A 57 -19.34 20.80 -6.68
CA THR A 57 -18.24 21.79 -6.76
C THR A 57 -16.96 21.29 -6.10
N ASP A 58 -17.05 20.33 -5.18
CA ASP A 58 -15.89 19.83 -4.45
C ASP A 58 -15.14 18.79 -5.29
N GLN A 59 -13.81 18.93 -5.33
CA GLN A 59 -12.95 17.96 -6.00
C GLN A 59 -12.73 16.72 -5.10
N LEU A 60 -12.69 15.54 -5.73
CA LEU A 60 -12.30 14.31 -5.05
C LEU A 60 -10.84 14.41 -4.59
N ARG A 61 -10.56 13.78 -3.44
CA ARG A 61 -9.20 13.74 -2.89
C ARG A 61 -8.31 12.90 -3.80
N ARG A 62 -7.20 13.50 -4.24
CA ARG A 62 -6.25 12.86 -5.16
C ARG A 62 -5.12 12.20 -4.38
N LEU A 63 -4.91 10.91 -4.62
CA LEU A 63 -3.87 10.12 -3.97
C LEU A 63 -2.89 9.60 -5.03
N THR A 64 -1.63 10.00 -4.92
CA THR A 64 -0.57 9.55 -5.84
C THR A 64 0.16 8.37 -5.22
N VAL A 65 0.11 7.23 -5.90
CA VAL A 65 0.68 5.96 -5.41
C VAL A 65 1.94 5.63 -6.20
N PHE A 66 3.07 5.52 -5.50
CA PHE A 66 4.33 5.05 -6.07
C PHE A 66 4.46 3.54 -5.90
N LEU A 67 4.64 2.81 -7.00
CA LEU A 67 4.73 1.36 -7.02
C LEU A 67 5.81 0.90 -8.01
N ASN A 68 6.65 -0.06 -7.61
CA ASN A 68 7.56 -0.74 -8.54
C ASN A 68 6.94 -2.06 -9.05
N PRO A 69 6.44 -2.12 -10.30
CA PRO A 69 5.76 -3.31 -10.79
C PRO A 69 6.70 -4.51 -10.99
N PHE A 70 7.99 -4.27 -11.23
CA PHE A 70 8.99 -5.34 -11.47
C PHE A 70 9.54 -5.95 -10.18
N ALA A 71 9.30 -5.31 -9.03
CA ALA A 71 9.69 -5.84 -7.74
C ALA A 71 9.06 -7.23 -7.47
N ARG A 72 9.81 -8.07 -6.74
CA ARG A 72 9.38 -9.42 -6.32
C ARG A 72 8.87 -10.29 -7.50
N ARG A 73 9.54 -10.21 -8.66
CA ARG A 73 9.18 -10.97 -9.88
C ARG A 73 7.75 -10.69 -10.36
N GLY A 74 7.29 -9.44 -10.26
CA GLY A 74 5.95 -9.04 -10.70
C GLY A 74 4.81 -9.39 -9.74
N ASN A 75 5.13 -9.97 -8.56
CA ASN A 75 4.11 -10.28 -7.56
C ASN A 75 3.67 -9.05 -6.77
N LEU A 76 4.50 -8.00 -6.69
CA LEU A 76 4.19 -6.78 -5.95
C LEU A 76 2.94 -6.09 -6.51
N LEU A 77 2.88 -5.93 -7.85
CA LEU A 77 1.72 -5.38 -8.53
C LEU A 77 0.45 -6.21 -8.27
N LYS A 78 0.54 -7.54 -8.40
CA LYS A 78 -0.59 -8.44 -8.14
C LYS A 78 -1.07 -8.38 -6.69
N GLU A 79 -0.16 -8.26 -5.73
CA GLU A 79 -0.50 -8.11 -4.32
C GLU A 79 -1.14 -6.74 -4.04
N PHE A 80 -0.67 -5.67 -4.67
CA PHE A 80 -1.27 -4.34 -4.56
C PHE A 80 -2.69 -4.31 -5.14
N GLU A 81 -2.87 -4.80 -6.37
CA GLU A 81 -4.16 -4.86 -7.05
C GLU A 81 -5.17 -5.72 -6.28
N LYS A 82 -4.72 -6.84 -5.69
CA LYS A 82 -5.61 -7.75 -4.97
C LYS A 82 -6.02 -7.23 -3.59
N ASN A 83 -5.12 -6.52 -2.89
CA ASN A 83 -5.32 -6.19 -1.48
C ASN A 83 -5.66 -4.71 -1.25
N VAL A 84 -5.03 -3.79 -1.98
CA VAL A 84 -5.02 -2.35 -1.67
C VAL A 84 -5.90 -1.56 -2.62
N ALA A 85 -5.75 -1.81 -3.93
CA ALA A 85 -6.54 -1.13 -4.96
C ALA A 85 -8.07 -1.12 -4.68
N PRO A 86 -8.72 -2.24 -4.31
CA PRO A 86 -10.16 -2.21 -4.02
C PRO A 86 -10.52 -1.31 -2.83
N ILE A 87 -9.66 -1.21 -1.82
CA ILE A 87 -9.91 -0.37 -0.64
C ILE A 87 -9.86 1.11 -1.01
N LEU A 88 -8.85 1.51 -1.81
CA LEU A 88 -8.70 2.90 -2.25
C LEU A 88 -9.85 3.32 -3.17
N GLN A 89 -10.24 2.45 -4.10
CA GLN A 89 -11.35 2.71 -5.02
C GLN A 89 -12.71 2.77 -4.28
N LEU A 90 -12.96 1.85 -3.34
CA LEU A 90 -14.16 1.89 -2.51
C LEU A 90 -14.20 3.09 -1.56
N GLY A 91 -13.04 3.67 -1.23
CA GLY A 91 -12.93 4.88 -0.43
C GLY A 91 -13.28 6.17 -1.18
N GLY A 92 -13.59 6.12 -2.48
CA GLY A 92 -13.92 7.31 -3.27
C GLY A 92 -12.72 8.24 -3.51
N LEU A 93 -11.50 7.70 -3.49
CA LEU A 93 -10.27 8.45 -3.77
C LEU A 93 -9.97 8.41 -5.27
N ASP A 94 -9.48 9.52 -5.81
CA ASP A 94 -8.93 9.56 -7.17
C ASP A 94 -7.47 9.10 -7.11
N VAL A 95 -7.22 7.85 -7.52
CA VAL A 95 -5.94 7.18 -7.34
C VAL A 95 -5.10 7.32 -8.61
N GLN A 96 -4.01 8.08 -8.53
CA GLN A 96 -3.03 8.20 -9.60
C GLN A 96 -1.88 7.22 -9.35
N MET A 97 -1.74 6.20 -10.19
CA MET A 97 -0.66 5.22 -10.10
C MET A 97 0.57 5.70 -10.86
N VAL A 98 1.71 5.77 -10.17
CA VAL A 98 3.03 6.06 -10.75
C VAL A 98 3.88 4.81 -10.65
N TYR A 99 4.19 4.22 -11.79
CA TYR A 99 5.09 3.08 -11.88
C TYR A 99 6.53 3.56 -11.96
N THR A 100 7.37 3.03 -11.08
CA THR A 100 8.80 3.37 -11.04
C THR A 100 9.63 2.11 -11.18
N ASP A 101 10.65 2.16 -12.03
CA ASP A 101 11.51 0.99 -12.27
C ASP A 101 12.60 0.91 -11.19
N ASN A 102 13.09 2.08 -10.77
CA ASN A 102 14.16 2.22 -9.78
C ASN A 102 13.76 3.14 -8.64
N ASP A 103 14.28 2.86 -7.44
CA ASP A 103 14.06 3.72 -6.27
C ASP A 103 14.59 5.15 -6.44
N THR A 104 15.60 5.33 -7.29
CA THR A 104 16.20 6.65 -7.57
C THR A 104 15.22 7.53 -8.34
N GLU A 105 14.41 6.93 -9.20
CA GLU A 105 13.42 7.63 -10.03
C GLU A 105 12.33 8.29 -9.16
N ILE A 106 12.00 7.66 -8.03
CA ILE A 106 11.03 8.20 -7.06
C ILE A 106 11.50 9.55 -6.53
N LYS A 107 12.81 9.76 -6.34
CA LYS A 107 13.34 11.05 -5.92
C LYS A 107 13.05 12.12 -6.95
N ASP A 108 13.25 11.83 -8.23
CA ASP A 108 13.06 12.79 -9.31
C ASP A 108 11.59 13.12 -9.49
N PHE A 109 10.70 12.11 -9.49
CA PHE A 109 9.26 12.32 -9.52
C PHE A 109 8.76 13.15 -8.33
N VAL A 110 9.17 12.80 -7.12
CA VAL A 110 8.78 13.53 -5.91
C VAL A 110 9.33 14.95 -5.92
N THR A 111 10.46 15.20 -6.57
CA THR A 111 11.06 16.54 -6.70
C THR A 111 10.30 17.41 -7.72
N VAL A 112 9.61 16.81 -8.70
CA VAL A 112 8.84 17.53 -9.73
C VAL A 112 7.32 17.51 -9.49
N LEU A 113 6.81 16.65 -8.59
CA LEU A 113 5.38 16.53 -8.24
C LEU A 113 4.73 17.85 -7.79
N ASP A 114 3.72 18.34 -8.50
CA ASP A 114 3.04 19.58 -8.12
C ASP A 114 2.24 19.45 -6.79
N PRO A 115 2.42 20.37 -5.82
CA PRO A 115 1.67 20.39 -4.56
C PRO A 115 0.14 20.47 -4.72
N THR A 116 -0.31 21.00 -5.85
CA THR A 116 -1.71 21.30 -6.11
C THR A 116 -2.45 20.15 -6.77
N SER A 117 -1.72 19.20 -7.37
CA SER A 117 -2.30 18.09 -8.11
C SER A 117 -2.63 16.89 -7.22
N THR A 118 -2.04 16.83 -6.02
CA THR A 118 -2.08 15.66 -5.13
C THR A 118 -2.36 16.09 -3.69
N ASP A 119 -3.32 15.43 -3.04
CA ASP A 119 -3.66 15.67 -1.63
C ASP A 119 -2.96 14.71 -0.66
N GLY A 120 -2.38 13.62 -1.16
CA GLY A 120 -1.57 12.69 -0.38
C GLY A 120 -0.69 11.79 -1.22
N ILE A 121 0.42 11.33 -0.63
CA ILE A 121 1.34 10.40 -1.27
C ILE A 121 1.24 9.05 -0.59
N LEU A 122 1.08 7.98 -1.37
CA LEU A 122 1.13 6.62 -0.88
C LEU A 122 2.32 5.90 -1.51
N ILE A 123 3.18 5.30 -0.68
CA ILE A 123 4.34 4.55 -1.14
C ILE A 123 4.06 3.08 -0.93
N ALA A 124 3.89 2.35 -2.02
CA ALA A 124 3.66 0.91 -2.01
C ALA A 124 4.96 0.17 -2.28
N SER A 125 5.82 0.10 -1.25
CA SER A 125 7.14 -0.52 -1.35
C SER A 125 7.70 -0.83 0.05
N ASP A 126 9.02 -1.00 0.14
CA ASP A 126 9.82 -1.13 1.35
C ASP A 126 10.13 0.23 2.02
N ASP A 127 10.63 0.17 3.25
CA ASP A 127 11.03 1.35 4.04
C ASP A 127 12.12 2.21 3.39
N HIS A 128 13.02 1.61 2.60
CA HIS A 128 14.11 2.35 1.95
C HIS A 128 13.60 3.34 0.89
N VAL A 129 12.52 2.98 0.21
CA VAL A 129 11.85 3.85 -0.76
C VAL A 129 11.16 5.00 -0.04
N LEU A 130 10.50 4.71 1.08
CA LEU A 130 9.90 5.74 1.92
C LEU A 130 10.93 6.77 2.36
N GLN A 131 12.09 6.32 2.86
CA GLN A 131 13.16 7.22 3.28
C GLN A 131 13.61 8.13 2.13
N LYS A 132 13.78 7.60 0.92
CA LYS A 132 14.17 8.36 -0.27
C LYS A 132 13.11 9.40 -0.64
N ALA A 133 11.84 9.02 -0.67
CA ALA A 133 10.74 9.94 -0.97
C ALA A 133 10.61 11.05 0.08
N VAL A 134 10.70 10.72 1.38
CA VAL A 134 10.66 11.72 2.46
C VAL A 134 11.86 12.66 2.36
N SER A 135 13.06 12.12 2.11
CA SER A 135 14.27 12.93 1.93
C SER A 135 14.16 13.84 0.71
N ALA A 136 13.60 13.35 -0.40
CA ALA A 136 13.35 14.12 -1.61
C ALA A 136 12.36 15.26 -1.37
N LEU A 137 11.25 14.99 -0.67
CA LEU A 137 10.30 16.02 -0.26
C LEU A 137 11.00 17.10 0.55
N LEU A 138 11.74 16.73 1.61
CA LEU A 138 12.46 17.66 2.49
C LEU A 138 13.55 18.47 1.75
N GLN A 139 14.15 17.90 0.71
CA GLN A 139 15.18 18.56 -0.10
C GLN A 139 14.62 19.60 -1.08
N ARG A 140 13.30 19.65 -1.32
CA ARG A 140 12.71 20.64 -2.23
C ARG A 140 12.93 22.06 -1.75
N THR A 141 13.48 22.90 -2.63
CA THR A 141 13.80 24.31 -2.39
C THR A 141 12.57 25.15 -2.03
N ASP A 142 11.38 24.73 -2.47
CA ASP A 142 10.10 25.37 -2.10
C ASP A 142 9.81 25.29 -0.58
N MET A 143 10.33 24.26 0.11
CA MET A 143 10.27 24.20 1.58
C MET A 143 11.39 25.00 2.26
N GLN A 144 12.49 25.29 1.58
CA GLN A 144 13.62 26.06 2.12
C GLN A 144 13.40 27.57 2.07
N VAL A 145 12.61 28.09 1.11
CA VAL A 145 12.25 29.53 1.03
C VAL A 145 11.48 30.01 2.28
N ARG A 146 10.87 29.08 3.04
CA ARG A 146 10.15 29.37 4.29
C ARG A 146 11.03 29.94 5.41
N TYR A 147 12.34 29.72 5.38
CA TYR A 147 13.26 30.23 6.42
C TYR A 147 13.90 31.59 6.08
N ALA A 148 13.96 31.98 4.80
CA ALA A 148 14.70 33.18 4.39
C ALA A 148 13.85 34.44 4.22
N THR A 149 12.51 34.34 4.10
CA THR A 149 11.70 35.54 3.79
C THR A 149 10.31 35.49 4.42
N TRP A 150 10.24 35.51 5.75
CA TRP A 150 8.96 35.59 6.48
C TRP A 150 8.23 36.94 6.29
N TYR A 151 8.93 37.99 5.84
CA TYR A 151 8.38 39.35 5.75
C TYR A 151 7.70 39.71 4.41
N VAL A 152 7.91 38.98 3.31
CA VAL A 152 7.46 39.44 1.97
C VAL A 152 6.29 38.64 1.40
N CYS A 153 6.14 37.36 1.71
CA CYS A 153 5.13 36.54 1.06
C CYS A 153 3.93 36.26 1.97
N LYS A 154 3.00 37.22 2.08
CA LYS A 154 1.64 36.93 2.55
C LYS A 154 0.68 36.54 1.41
N LEU A 155 0.99 36.96 0.17
CA LEU A 155 0.19 36.63 -1.03
C LEU A 155 0.68 35.39 -1.81
N TYR A 156 1.98 35.06 -1.80
CA TYR A 156 2.52 33.89 -2.52
C TYR A 156 2.68 32.62 -1.64
N CYS A 157 2.45 32.71 -0.33
CA CYS A 157 2.73 31.61 0.63
C CYS A 157 1.56 30.62 0.83
N LEU A 158 0.35 30.96 0.34
CA LEU A 158 -0.80 30.03 0.41
C LEU A 158 -0.57 28.74 -0.39
N GLN A 159 0.24 28.80 -1.45
CA GLN A 159 0.55 27.65 -2.31
C GLN A 159 1.61 26.72 -1.71
N THR A 160 2.62 27.27 -1.02
CA THR A 160 3.78 26.56 -0.46
C THR A 160 3.47 25.85 0.88
N SER A 161 2.32 26.16 1.47
CA SER A 161 1.89 25.67 2.80
C SER A 161 1.41 24.21 2.82
N ARG A 162 1.02 23.62 1.67
CA ARG A 162 0.50 22.25 1.62
C ARG A 162 1.58 21.17 1.68
N LEU A 163 2.80 21.46 1.23
CA LEU A 163 3.82 20.41 1.06
C LEU A 163 4.32 19.84 2.40
N SER A 164 4.47 20.68 3.43
CA SER A 164 4.88 20.23 4.77
C SER A 164 3.77 19.50 5.54
N HIS A 165 2.53 19.61 5.08
CA HIS A 165 1.36 18.97 5.68
C HIS A 165 0.82 17.82 4.81
N LEU A 166 1.51 17.48 3.72
CA LEU A 166 1.07 16.44 2.82
C LEU A 166 1.15 15.09 3.56
N PRO A 167 0.02 14.38 3.75
CA PRO A 167 0.04 13.08 4.39
C PRO A 167 0.77 12.07 3.50
N ILE A 168 1.76 11.40 4.10
CA ILE A 168 2.51 10.31 3.45
C ILE A 168 2.10 9.00 4.10
N GLY A 169 1.61 8.07 3.30
CA GLY A 169 1.30 6.71 3.70
C GLY A 169 2.34 5.70 3.17
N ILE A 170 2.50 4.60 3.89
CA ILE A 170 3.30 3.45 3.44
C ILE A 170 2.40 2.20 3.40
N VAL A 171 2.53 1.42 2.32
CA VAL A 171 1.96 0.07 2.22
C VAL A 171 3.12 -0.93 2.23
N PRO A 172 3.23 -1.78 3.26
CA PRO A 172 4.32 -2.74 3.39
C PRO A 172 4.15 -3.93 2.44
N LEU A 173 4.59 -3.77 1.18
CA LEU A 173 4.57 -4.84 0.17
C LEU A 173 5.92 -5.53 -0.01
N GLY A 174 6.98 -4.95 0.55
CA GLY A 174 8.32 -5.47 0.41
C GLY A 174 8.72 -6.44 1.52
N VAL A 175 10.01 -6.76 1.60
CA VAL A 175 10.58 -7.66 2.62
C VAL A 175 10.92 -6.89 3.90
N TRP A 176 11.34 -5.63 3.74
CA TRP A 176 11.82 -4.76 4.80
C TRP A 176 10.75 -3.71 5.13
N ASN A 177 9.90 -4.07 6.10
CA ASN A 177 8.74 -3.29 6.55
C ASN A 177 8.83 -2.97 8.05
N THR A 178 10.02 -2.72 8.56
CA THR A 178 10.27 -2.43 9.98
C THR A 178 9.54 -1.16 10.41
N PHE A 179 9.57 -0.11 9.58
CA PHE A 179 8.88 1.15 9.86
C PHE A 179 7.36 0.97 9.85
N ALA A 180 6.82 0.32 8.82
CA ALA A 180 5.38 0.02 8.77
C ALA A 180 4.92 -0.86 9.94
N ARG A 181 5.75 -1.83 10.38
CA ARG A 181 5.50 -2.64 11.58
C ARG A 181 5.51 -1.80 12.86
N SER A 182 6.44 -0.87 12.98
CA SER A 182 6.50 0.04 14.13
C SER A 182 5.23 0.90 14.23
N ILE A 183 4.79 1.49 13.12
CA ILE A 183 3.56 2.30 13.07
C ILE A 183 2.32 1.44 13.37
N SER A 184 2.22 0.26 12.76
CA SER A 184 1.06 -0.61 12.95
C SER A 184 1.01 -1.24 14.34
N ALA A 185 2.15 -1.52 14.98
CA ALA A 185 2.18 -1.96 16.37
C ALA A 185 1.65 -0.89 17.35
N CYS A 186 1.80 0.39 17.00
CA CYS A 186 1.25 1.51 17.79
C CYS A 186 -0.25 1.75 17.54
N ARG A 187 -0.87 1.08 16.56
CA ARG A 187 -2.26 1.31 16.18
C ARG A 187 -3.05 0.01 16.34
N ASN A 188 -4.09 0.01 17.19
CA ASN A 188 -5.00 -1.13 17.27
C ASN A 188 -5.57 -1.40 15.87
N PRO A 189 -5.39 -2.59 15.26
CA PRO A 189 -5.70 -2.80 13.85
C PRO A 189 -7.21 -2.82 13.55
N VAL A 190 -8.09 -2.64 14.55
CA VAL A 190 -9.54 -2.85 14.43
C VAL A 190 -10.37 -1.85 15.26
N GLU A 191 -9.78 -0.77 15.78
CA GLU A 191 -10.55 0.32 16.45
C GLU A 191 -10.52 1.62 15.65
#